data_AF-V4XCJ7-F1
#
_entry.id   AF-V4XCJ7-F1
#
_cell.length_a   1.000
_cell.length_b   1.000
_cell.length_c   1.000
_cell.angle_alpha   90.00
_cell.angle_beta   90.00
_cell.angle_gamma   90.00
#
_symmetry.space_group_name_H-M   'P 1'
#
loop_
_entity.id
_entity.type
_entity.pdbx_description
1 polymer ?
#
loop_
_entity_poly.entity_id
_entity_poly.type
_entity_poly.pdbx_seq_one_letter_code
_entity_poly.pdbx_strand_id
1 'polypeptide(L)'
;MEVDLLVVLAAVVVGYTVVAYLLQARGLLPSSVRLTGPLTTIHTRRGRALLDRLAQPRRLWRAWSNAGVGIALVVMGGLFLLLLVQAVSILSNPPEPTQVTQPRNFLVIPGVNDFLPLSVAPEVVFGLLLGLVVHEGGHGLLCRVENIDIDSMGLVTLAVVPVGAFVEPSEESQRGADRGERTRMFAAGVTNNFAVAVVAFALLFGPVVGAITVAPGVAVADAFSGTPADAAGIDQGDRVTAVEGRSVDTEAELEAALAETDAATVGVEVDGERTVAVERSVVVVGSVADNPAGLDFADRREAVAVTAVNGTPVDTRAEFDRAVADRPVAAITTSEGTRTMPVGAFVQVTEDGSLAGAGAPTGNAVVTGVDGSRVANSADLFDALAETEGGDRVSVTLFDEGDRATYDVTLGTDDDGSGLLGVRVFPGTSGLALDGFGVQTYPAGTYLELLGGDGGPGAGTPVGAGGSILLPVYVALVLPLASFVLGVPNFPGFTGYWTAFYDVQGPLGAAGEPAVFLTANLLFWAAWINLQLGLFNCIPGYPLDGGRILRTSAEAVVSRLPVADRDRVVSTITTGVGLTMLASLVLLVFGPDLLN
;
A
#
# COMPACT_ATOMS: atom_id res chain seq x y z
N MET A 1 10.85 -4.04 -27.49
CA MET A 1 11.90 -3.10 -27.06
C MET A 1 11.18 -1.99 -26.32
N GLU A 2 10.90 -2.21 -25.04
CA GLU A 2 10.23 -1.20 -24.20
C GLU A 2 11.17 -0.01 -24.05
N VAL A 3 10.70 1.17 -24.44
CA VAL A 3 11.43 2.40 -24.19
C VAL A 3 11.21 2.72 -22.72
N ASP A 4 12.30 2.78 -21.95
CA ASP A 4 12.28 3.16 -20.54
C ASP A 4 11.47 4.46 -20.35
N LEU A 5 10.47 4.42 -19.46
CA LEU A 5 9.59 5.54 -19.14
C LEU A 5 10.41 6.79 -18.74
N LEU A 6 11.54 6.60 -18.05
CA LEU A 6 12.43 7.69 -17.67
C LEU A 6 13.04 8.38 -18.89
N VAL A 7 13.39 7.62 -19.93
CA VAL A 7 13.92 8.18 -21.19
C VAL A 7 12.83 8.98 -21.90
N VAL A 8 11.59 8.49 -21.91
CA VAL A 8 10.45 9.21 -22.48
C VAL A 8 10.19 10.51 -21.73
N LEU A 9 10.12 10.47 -20.40
CA LEU A 9 9.90 11.65 -19.55
C LEU A 9 11.04 12.67 -19.73
N ALA A 10 12.29 12.23 -19.77
CA ALA A 10 13.42 13.09 -20.03
C ALA A 10 13.33 13.76 -21.41
N ALA A 11 12.97 13.00 -22.45
CA ALA A 11 12.77 13.55 -23.80
C ALA A 11 11.63 14.58 -23.85
N VAL A 12 10.53 14.35 -23.12
CA VAL A 12 9.42 15.30 -23.00
C VAL A 12 9.87 16.59 -22.31
N VAL A 13 10.60 16.50 -21.20
CA VAL A 13 11.10 17.68 -20.47
C VAL A 13 12.08 18.47 -21.33
N VAL A 14 13.01 17.80 -22.02
CA VAL A 14 13.96 18.46 -22.94
C VAL A 14 13.22 19.11 -24.11
N GLY A 15 12.31 18.37 -24.76
CA GLY A 15 11.52 18.87 -25.89
C GLY A 15 10.67 20.09 -25.50
N TYR A 16 9.97 20.02 -24.37
CA TYR A 16 9.23 21.15 -23.80
C TYR A 16 10.16 22.35 -23.59
N THR A 17 11.32 22.13 -22.97
CA THR A 17 12.28 23.20 -22.66
C THR A 17 12.76 23.90 -23.94
N VAL A 18 13.13 23.13 -24.96
CA VAL A 18 13.54 23.68 -26.26
C VAL A 18 12.41 24.50 -26.88
N VAL A 19 11.19 23.97 -26.93
CA VAL A 19 10.04 24.70 -27.48
C VAL A 19 9.75 25.98 -26.68
N ALA A 20 9.77 25.92 -25.36
CA ALA A 20 9.52 27.07 -24.49
C ALA A 20 10.55 28.18 -24.71
N TYR A 21 11.85 27.84 -24.78
CA TYR A 21 12.90 28.81 -25.08
C TYR A 21 12.82 29.36 -26.51
N LEU A 22 12.42 28.56 -27.50
CA LEU A 22 12.16 29.04 -28.86
C LEU A 22 10.99 30.04 -28.90
N LEU A 23 9.92 29.79 -28.15
CA LEU A 23 8.80 30.72 -28.02
C LEU A 23 9.22 32.01 -27.30
N GLN A 24 10.07 31.91 -26.27
CA GLN A 24 10.64 33.07 -25.58
C GLN A 24 11.51 33.91 -26.52
N ALA A 25 12.39 33.26 -27.30
CA ALA A 25 13.26 33.92 -28.28
C ALA A 25 12.46 34.62 -29.38
N ARG A 26 11.29 34.10 -29.73
CA ARG A 26 10.35 34.71 -30.68
C ARG A 26 9.43 35.79 -30.07
N GLY A 27 9.54 36.06 -28.76
CA GLY A 27 8.70 37.04 -28.07
C GLY A 27 7.22 36.63 -27.98
N LEU A 28 6.91 35.34 -28.14
CA LEU A 28 5.54 34.81 -28.12
C LEU A 28 5.05 34.48 -26.70
N LEU A 29 5.95 34.47 -25.71
CA LEU A 29 5.57 34.24 -24.32
C LEU A 29 5.04 35.51 -23.65
N PRO A 30 3.92 35.44 -22.90
CA PRO A 30 3.42 36.56 -22.11
C PRO A 30 4.44 36.99 -21.04
N SER A 31 4.41 38.28 -20.67
CA SER A 31 5.28 38.83 -19.61
C SER A 31 5.05 38.22 -18.22
N SER A 32 3.93 37.51 -18.02
CA SER A 32 3.63 36.74 -16.82
C SER A 32 4.42 35.43 -16.71
N VAL A 33 4.99 34.94 -17.82
CA VAL A 33 5.70 33.65 -17.88
C VAL A 33 7.20 33.89 -17.84
N ARG A 34 7.89 33.25 -16.89
CA ARG A 34 9.36 33.24 -16.80
C ARG A 34 9.88 31.81 -16.88
N LEU A 35 10.94 31.61 -17.66
CA LEU A 35 11.59 30.31 -17.81
C LEU A 35 12.93 30.31 -17.07
N THR A 36 13.17 29.29 -16.27
CA THR A 36 14.45 29.03 -15.58
C THR A 36 14.81 27.57 -15.79
N GLY A 37 15.55 27.26 -16.85
CA GLY A 37 15.82 25.89 -17.26
C GLY A 37 14.50 25.17 -17.63
N PRO A 38 14.25 23.95 -17.12
CA PRO A 38 13.00 23.22 -17.40
C PRO A 38 11.80 23.73 -16.58
N LEU A 39 11.99 24.70 -15.69
CA LEU A 39 10.95 25.27 -14.84
C LEU A 39 10.29 26.48 -15.50
N THR A 40 8.96 26.50 -15.42
CA THR A 40 8.13 27.59 -15.91
C THR A 40 7.39 28.22 -14.74
N THR A 41 7.63 29.50 -14.48
CA THR A 41 6.95 30.28 -13.44
C THR A 41 5.91 31.19 -14.06
N ILE A 42 4.65 30.99 -13.68
CA ILE A 42 3.50 31.76 -14.15
C ILE A 42 3.06 32.70 -13.03
N HIS A 43 3.34 33.99 -13.19
CA HIS A 43 2.95 35.03 -12.24
C HIS A 43 1.55 35.55 -12.55
N THR A 44 0.73 35.75 -11.53
CA THR A 44 -0.58 36.36 -11.68
C THR A 44 -0.86 37.36 -10.56
N ARG A 45 -1.53 38.46 -10.92
CA ARG A 45 -2.09 39.41 -9.94
C ARG A 45 -3.61 39.30 -9.83
N ARG A 46 -4.25 38.47 -10.67
CA ARG A 46 -5.72 38.40 -10.81
C ARG A 46 -6.44 37.82 -9.59
N GLY A 47 -5.78 36.93 -8.85
CA GLY A 47 -6.35 36.32 -7.63
C GLY A 47 -6.48 37.28 -6.43
N ARG A 48 -5.90 38.49 -6.46
CA ARG A 48 -5.90 39.42 -5.32
C ARG A 48 -7.32 39.86 -4.95
N ALA A 49 -8.13 40.21 -5.95
CA ALA A 49 -9.51 40.62 -5.73
C ALA A 49 -10.38 39.49 -5.15
N LEU A 50 -10.10 38.25 -5.56
CA LEU A 50 -10.75 37.07 -4.99
C LEU A 50 -10.36 36.88 -3.52
N LEU A 51 -9.07 36.99 -3.19
CA LEU A 51 -8.59 36.94 -1.81
C LEU A 51 -9.18 38.05 -0.95
N ASP A 52 -9.31 39.27 -1.46
CA ASP A 52 -9.93 40.39 -0.74
C ASP A 52 -11.41 40.14 -0.42
N ARG A 53 -12.12 39.47 -1.33
CA ARG A 53 -13.50 39.05 -1.12
C ARG A 53 -13.59 37.90 -0.12
N LEU A 54 -12.72 36.90 -0.23
CA LEU A 54 -12.70 35.75 0.67
C LEU A 54 -12.23 36.12 2.07
N ALA A 55 -11.39 37.14 2.22
CA ALA A 55 -10.86 37.61 3.51
C ALA A 55 -11.84 38.45 4.34
N GLN A 56 -12.99 38.84 3.77
CA GLN A 56 -14.01 39.67 4.44
C GLN A 56 -14.43 39.17 5.84
N PRO A 57 -14.72 37.86 6.08
CA PRO A 57 -15.04 37.36 7.41
C PRO A 57 -13.76 37.18 8.25
N ARG A 58 -13.05 38.28 8.54
CA ARG A 58 -11.75 38.28 9.25
C ARG A 58 -11.78 37.51 10.57
N ARG A 59 -12.88 37.61 11.33
CA ARG A 59 -13.03 36.90 12.61
C ARG A 59 -13.05 35.37 12.44
N LEU A 60 -13.71 34.87 11.41
CA LEU A 60 -13.76 33.45 11.09
C LEU A 60 -12.36 32.93 10.76
N TRP A 61 -11.65 33.61 9.85
CA TRP A 61 -10.31 33.21 9.44
C TRP A 61 -9.28 33.27 10.57
N ARG A 62 -9.40 34.24 11.48
CA ARG A 62 -8.57 34.30 12.69
C ARG A 62 -8.86 33.15 13.65
N ALA A 63 -10.13 32.81 13.85
CA ALA A 63 -10.50 31.66 14.70
C ALA A 63 -9.99 30.34 14.09
N TRP A 64 -10.20 30.16 12.79
CA TRP A 64 -9.73 29.01 12.01
C TRP A 64 -8.22 28.83 12.10
N SER A 65 -7.45 29.88 11.80
CA SER A 65 -5.99 29.83 11.86
C SER A 65 -5.45 29.71 13.29
N ASN A 66 -6.11 30.26 14.31
CA ASN A 66 -5.72 30.02 15.71
C ASN A 66 -5.87 28.55 16.11
N ALA A 67 -6.98 27.90 15.71
CA ALA A 67 -7.14 26.45 15.89
C ALA A 67 -6.04 25.68 15.13
N GLY A 68 -5.78 26.12 13.89
CA GLY A 68 -4.70 25.64 13.05
C GLY A 68 -3.31 25.68 13.67
N VAL A 69 -2.94 26.79 14.30
CA VAL A 69 -1.67 26.91 15.05
C VAL A 69 -1.58 25.84 16.14
N GLY A 70 -2.66 25.64 16.91
CA GLY A 70 -2.69 24.60 17.95
C GLY A 70 -2.49 23.20 17.37
N ILE A 71 -3.22 22.86 16.30
CA ILE A 71 -3.10 21.57 15.60
C ILE A 71 -1.67 21.38 15.07
N ALA A 72 -1.13 22.39 14.39
CA ALA A 72 0.22 22.33 13.82
C ALA A 72 1.29 22.09 14.90
N LEU A 73 1.18 22.74 16.06
CA LEU A 73 2.12 22.53 17.18
C LEU A 73 2.00 21.12 17.79
N VAL A 74 0.78 20.60 17.93
CA VAL A 74 0.57 19.22 18.43
C VAL A 74 1.14 18.20 17.45
N VAL A 75 0.81 18.33 16.17
CA VAL A 75 1.31 17.44 15.11
C VAL A 75 2.83 17.54 15.00
N MET A 76 3.40 18.74 15.00
CA MET A 76 4.85 18.96 14.98
C MET A 76 5.55 18.30 16.17
N GLY A 77 5.03 18.47 17.38
CA GLY A 77 5.59 17.83 18.58
C GLY A 77 5.49 16.31 18.52
N GLY A 78 4.37 15.77 18.05
CA GLY A 78 4.16 14.35 17.84
C GLY A 78 5.10 13.75 16.80
N LEU A 79 5.23 14.38 15.63
CA LEU A 79 6.15 13.97 14.56
C LEU A 79 7.61 14.00 15.04
N PHE A 80 8.01 15.05 15.76
CA PHE A 80 9.35 15.15 16.33
C PHE A 80 9.64 14.00 17.30
N LEU A 81 8.72 13.72 18.24
CA LEU A 81 8.88 12.64 19.20
C LEU A 81 8.91 11.28 18.51
N LEU A 82 7.99 11.03 17.57
CA LEU A 82 7.91 9.78 16.84
C LEU A 82 9.20 9.51 16.05
N LEU A 83 9.69 10.48 15.29
CA LEU A 83 10.95 10.32 14.55
C LEU A 83 12.16 10.17 15.48
N LEU A 84 12.16 10.85 16.62
CA LEU A 84 13.23 10.67 17.61
C LEU A 84 13.24 9.26 18.21
N VAL A 85 12.06 8.72 18.55
CA VAL A 85 11.93 7.34 19.04
C VAL A 85 12.38 6.34 17.97
N GLN A 86 11.93 6.52 16.73
CA GLN A 86 12.35 5.67 15.61
C GLN A 86 13.86 5.73 15.37
N ALA A 87 14.45 6.93 15.43
CA ALA A 87 15.90 7.10 15.31
C ALA A 87 16.65 6.34 16.42
N VAL A 88 16.22 6.45 17.68
CA VAL A 88 16.82 5.71 18.79
C VAL A 88 16.64 4.20 18.61
N SER A 89 15.47 3.76 18.12
CA SER A 89 15.20 2.36 17.83
C SER A 89 16.15 1.81 16.76
N ILE A 90 16.33 2.52 15.65
CA ILE A 90 17.24 2.12 14.55
C ILE A 90 18.69 2.05 15.02
N LEU A 91 19.14 2.98 15.87
CA LEU A 91 20.48 2.93 16.46
C LEU A 91 20.68 1.73 17.40
N SER A 92 19.60 1.28 18.05
CA SER A 92 19.67 0.19 19.03
C SER A 92 19.53 -1.17 18.36
N ASN A 93 18.64 -1.28 17.38
CA ASN A 93 18.32 -2.47 16.61
C ASN A 93 18.13 -2.06 15.13
N PRO A 94 19.20 -2.04 14.32
CA PRO A 94 19.10 -1.70 12.91
C PRO A 94 18.18 -2.71 12.20
N PRO A 95 17.10 -2.25 11.52
CA PRO A 95 16.25 -3.14 10.76
C PRO A 95 16.92 -3.50 9.43
N GLU A 96 16.65 -4.69 8.89
CA GLU A 96 17.10 -5.08 7.56
C GLU A 96 16.60 -4.11 6.47
N PRO A 97 17.40 -3.83 5.42
CA PRO A 97 16.95 -3.05 4.28
C PRO A 97 15.71 -3.65 3.62
N THR A 98 14.69 -2.83 3.37
CA THR A 98 13.43 -3.25 2.73
C THR A 98 13.26 -2.57 1.38
N GLN A 99 12.35 -3.06 0.54
CA GLN A 99 12.03 -2.40 -0.74
C GLN A 99 11.54 -0.95 -0.57
N VAL A 100 11.00 -0.59 0.62
CA VAL A 100 10.52 0.76 0.93
C VAL A 100 11.67 1.73 1.26
N THR A 101 12.78 1.23 1.83
CA THR A 101 13.97 2.04 2.11
C THR A 101 14.84 2.27 0.87
N GLN A 102 14.56 1.55 -0.24
CA GLN A 102 15.26 1.77 -1.50
C GLN A 102 14.98 3.18 -2.06
N PRO A 103 16.01 3.90 -2.55
CA PRO A 103 15.86 5.27 -3.04
C PRO A 103 14.81 5.46 -4.14
N ARG A 104 14.59 4.45 -5.00
CA ARG A 104 13.58 4.50 -6.08
C ARG A 104 12.15 4.51 -5.56
N ASN A 105 11.92 3.86 -4.42
CA ASN A 105 10.61 3.65 -3.81
C ASN A 105 10.30 4.69 -2.72
N PHE A 106 11.32 5.45 -2.28
CA PHE A 106 11.15 6.56 -1.35
C PHE A 106 10.32 7.72 -1.94
N LEU A 107 10.46 7.98 -3.24
CA LEU A 107 9.64 8.98 -3.94
C LEU A 107 8.40 8.31 -4.54
N VAL A 108 7.23 8.74 -4.09
CA VAL A 108 5.94 8.23 -4.56
C VAL A 108 5.61 8.84 -5.93
N ILE A 109 6.25 8.33 -6.99
CA ILE A 109 6.04 8.74 -8.38
C ILE A 109 5.38 7.57 -9.13
N PRO A 110 4.12 7.70 -9.56
CA PRO A 110 3.42 6.67 -10.33
C PRO A 110 4.19 6.24 -11.58
N GLY A 111 4.33 4.93 -11.78
CA GLY A 111 5.06 4.32 -12.89
C GLY A 111 6.59 4.29 -12.73
N VAL A 112 7.16 4.93 -11.70
CA VAL A 112 8.60 4.85 -11.38
C VAL A 112 8.82 4.00 -10.13
N ASN A 113 7.92 4.07 -9.15
CA ASN A 113 7.93 3.18 -7.99
C ASN A 113 7.22 1.87 -8.30
N ASP A 114 7.52 0.84 -7.50
CA ASP A 114 6.95 -0.50 -7.67
C ASP A 114 5.49 -0.60 -7.17
N PHE A 115 4.96 0.48 -6.58
CA PHE A 115 3.69 0.45 -5.84
C PHE A 115 2.50 1.07 -6.59
N LEU A 116 2.75 2.05 -7.47
CA LEU A 116 1.70 2.82 -8.12
C LEU A 116 1.75 2.72 -9.64
N PRO A 117 0.67 2.25 -10.29
CA PRO A 117 0.60 2.22 -11.74
C PRO A 117 0.50 3.63 -12.33
N LEU A 118 1.00 3.80 -13.55
CA LEU A 118 0.99 5.10 -14.25
C LEU A 118 -0.43 5.65 -14.47
N SER A 119 -1.45 4.79 -14.49
CA SER A 119 -2.85 5.17 -14.66
C SER A 119 -3.36 6.15 -13.59
N VAL A 120 -2.71 6.18 -12.42
CA VAL A 120 -3.08 7.00 -11.26
C VAL A 120 -2.43 8.39 -11.29
N ALA A 121 -1.49 8.62 -12.20
CA ALA A 121 -0.76 9.88 -12.28
C ALA A 121 -1.66 11.14 -12.41
N PRO A 122 -2.75 11.14 -13.20
CA PRO A 122 -3.63 12.31 -13.33
C PRO A 122 -4.25 12.75 -11.99
N GLU A 123 -4.71 11.81 -11.18
CA GLU A 123 -5.37 12.06 -9.89
C GLU A 123 -4.37 12.48 -8.82
N VAL A 124 -3.16 11.92 -8.83
CA VAL A 124 -2.05 12.38 -7.97
C VAL A 124 -1.67 13.82 -8.31
N VAL A 125 -1.54 14.14 -9.60
CA VAL A 125 -1.26 15.51 -10.06
C VAL A 125 -2.37 16.47 -9.68
N PHE A 126 -3.63 16.04 -9.77
CA PHE A 126 -4.77 16.82 -9.29
C PHE A 126 -4.68 17.08 -7.78
N GLY A 127 -4.43 16.05 -6.97
CA GLY A 127 -4.28 16.16 -5.52
C GLY A 127 -3.14 17.11 -5.14
N LEU A 128 -2.01 17.04 -5.84
CA LEU A 128 -0.87 17.93 -5.68
C LEU A 128 -1.22 19.37 -6.05
N LEU A 129 -1.84 19.60 -7.22
CA LEU A 129 -2.25 20.94 -7.65
C LEU A 129 -3.25 21.55 -6.67
N LEU A 130 -4.27 20.79 -6.26
CA LEU A 130 -5.26 21.22 -5.27
C LEU A 130 -4.56 21.61 -3.97
N GLY A 131 -3.66 20.75 -3.48
CA GLY A 131 -2.95 20.98 -2.23
C GLY A 131 -2.04 22.21 -2.28
N LEU A 132 -1.27 22.39 -3.34
CA LEU A 132 -0.40 23.56 -3.52
C LEU A 132 -1.22 24.86 -3.60
N VAL A 133 -2.31 24.87 -4.37
CA VAL A 133 -3.16 26.05 -4.53
C VAL A 133 -3.86 26.41 -3.21
N VAL A 134 -4.36 25.42 -2.48
CA VAL A 134 -5.03 25.64 -1.19
C VAL A 134 -4.05 26.07 -0.10
N HIS A 135 -2.85 25.50 -0.10
CA HIS A 135 -1.76 25.84 0.83
C HIS A 135 -1.35 27.32 0.68
N GLU A 136 -0.90 27.67 -0.52
CA GLU A 136 -0.42 29.02 -0.85
C GLU A 136 -1.54 30.04 -0.83
N GLY A 137 -2.73 29.65 -1.31
CA GLY A 137 -3.96 30.43 -1.18
C GLY A 137 -4.30 30.71 0.28
N GLY A 138 -4.01 29.79 1.19
CA GLY A 138 -4.14 29.97 2.64
C GLY A 138 -3.24 31.07 3.19
N HIS A 139 -1.95 31.05 2.84
CA HIS A 139 -1.04 32.14 3.20
C HIS A 139 -1.52 33.48 2.64
N GLY A 140 -1.88 33.53 1.35
CA GLY A 140 -2.37 34.75 0.72
C GLY A 140 -3.67 35.27 1.33
N LEU A 141 -4.58 34.38 1.70
CA LEU A 141 -5.82 34.74 2.38
C LEU A 141 -5.54 35.35 3.75
N LEU A 142 -4.67 34.72 4.55
CA LEU A 142 -4.35 35.24 5.89
C LEU A 142 -3.51 36.51 5.84
N CYS A 143 -2.68 36.70 4.80
CA CYS A 143 -2.04 37.99 4.54
C CYS A 143 -3.09 39.11 4.43
N ARG A 144 -4.19 38.90 3.69
CA ARG A 144 -5.27 39.90 3.58
C ARG A 144 -6.08 40.10 4.84
N VAL A 145 -6.25 39.04 5.65
CA VAL A 145 -6.92 39.13 6.95
C VAL A 145 -6.13 39.98 7.94
N GLU A 146 -4.79 39.86 7.92
CA GLU A 146 -3.89 40.56 8.84
C GLU A 146 -3.26 41.84 8.25
N ASN A 147 -3.68 42.24 7.04
CA ASN A 147 -3.16 43.42 6.34
C ASN A 147 -1.65 43.35 6.03
N ILE A 148 -1.17 42.15 5.70
CA ILE A 148 0.14 41.91 5.12
C ILE A 148 0.00 41.99 3.59
N ASP A 149 0.80 42.83 2.96
CA ASP A 149 0.77 43.02 1.52
C ASP A 149 1.36 41.81 0.78
N ILE A 150 0.89 41.57 -0.46
CA ILE A 150 1.35 40.48 -1.32
C ILE A 150 2.00 41.09 -2.55
N ASP A 151 3.30 40.85 -2.74
CA ASP A 151 4.08 41.38 -3.85
C ASP A 151 3.83 40.60 -5.14
N SER A 152 3.76 39.28 -5.03
CA SER A 152 3.54 38.40 -6.18
C SER A 152 2.89 37.07 -5.75
N MET A 153 2.31 36.36 -6.71
CA MET A 153 1.82 34.99 -6.52
C MET A 153 1.81 34.28 -7.87
N GLY A 154 1.87 32.95 -7.85
CA GLY A 154 1.95 32.19 -9.09
C GLY A 154 2.02 30.68 -8.92
N LEU A 155 2.23 30.02 -10.05
CA LEU A 155 2.44 28.58 -10.17
C LEU A 155 3.82 28.33 -10.78
N VAL A 156 4.49 27.29 -10.31
CA VAL A 156 5.75 26.76 -10.85
C VAL A 156 5.46 25.37 -11.41
N THR A 157 5.77 25.17 -12.69
CA THR A 157 5.62 23.86 -13.36
C THR A 157 6.97 23.35 -13.85
N LEU A 158 7.18 22.04 -13.75
CA LEU A 158 8.23 21.32 -14.47
C LEU A 158 7.59 20.77 -15.74
N ALA A 159 7.92 21.36 -16.88
CA ALA A 159 7.15 21.18 -18.10
C ALA A 159 5.65 21.42 -17.86
N VAL A 160 4.84 20.37 -17.92
CA VAL A 160 3.37 20.40 -17.69
C VAL A 160 2.97 20.03 -16.26
N VAL A 161 3.88 19.47 -15.46
CA VAL A 161 3.58 18.99 -14.10
C VAL A 161 3.72 20.15 -13.11
N PRO A 162 2.69 20.47 -12.32
CA PRO A 162 2.80 21.47 -11.26
C PRO A 162 3.75 20.95 -10.17
N VAL A 163 4.81 21.71 -9.89
CA VAL A 163 5.80 21.37 -8.86
C VAL A 163 5.76 22.32 -7.67
N GLY A 164 5.10 23.46 -7.80
CA GLY A 164 4.91 24.40 -6.70
C GLY A 164 3.87 25.46 -7.03
N ALA A 165 3.29 26.05 -6.00
CA ALA A 165 2.66 27.36 -6.08
C ALA A 165 3.41 28.31 -5.13
N PHE A 166 3.18 29.61 -5.23
CA PHE A 166 3.74 30.54 -4.26
C PHE A 166 2.85 31.76 -4.06
N VAL A 167 2.84 32.25 -2.83
CA VAL A 167 2.43 33.61 -2.47
C VAL A 167 3.61 34.29 -1.78
N GLU A 168 4.03 35.42 -2.31
CA GLU A 168 5.15 36.21 -1.78
C GLU A 168 4.60 37.41 -1.00
N PRO A 169 4.64 37.38 0.35
CA PRO A 169 4.21 38.52 1.15
C PRO A 169 5.34 39.54 1.24
N SER A 170 5.01 40.83 1.31
CA SER A 170 6.03 41.88 1.36
C SER A 170 6.83 41.81 2.67
N GLU A 171 8.16 41.85 2.57
CA GLU A 171 9.01 41.72 3.76
C GLU A 171 8.81 42.88 4.76
N GLU A 172 8.52 44.07 4.25
CA GLU A 172 8.29 45.26 5.07
C GLU A 172 7.02 45.11 5.90
N SER A 173 5.89 44.74 5.27
CA SER A 173 4.64 44.52 6.00
C SER A 173 4.73 43.32 6.94
N GLN A 174 5.47 42.26 6.56
CA GLN A 174 5.66 41.09 7.43
C GLN A 174 6.46 41.42 8.68
N ARG A 175 7.51 42.25 8.59
CA ARG A 175 8.30 42.68 9.75
C ARG A 175 7.51 43.60 10.68
N GLY A 176 6.58 44.38 10.13
CA GLY A 176 5.67 45.25 10.90
C GLY A 176 4.51 44.53 11.59
N ALA A 177 4.18 43.31 11.17
CA ALA A 177 3.07 42.53 11.71
C ALA A 177 3.37 41.93 13.09
N ASP A 178 2.32 41.78 13.91
CA ASP A 178 2.45 41.18 15.23
C ASP A 178 2.84 39.71 15.13
N ARG A 179 3.52 39.18 16.17
CA ARG A 179 3.95 37.77 16.19
C ARG A 179 2.79 36.80 15.95
N GLY A 180 1.63 37.06 16.56
CA GLY A 180 0.46 36.22 16.39
C GLY A 180 -0.13 36.26 14.98
N GLU A 181 -0.03 37.41 14.30
CA GLU A 181 -0.45 37.55 12.89
C GLU A 181 0.47 36.74 11.99
N ARG A 182 1.79 36.83 12.22
CA ARG A 182 2.80 36.03 11.51
C ARG A 182 2.61 34.53 11.73
N THR A 183 2.38 34.09 12.98
CA THR A 183 2.16 32.67 13.30
C THR A 183 0.89 32.14 12.64
N ARG A 184 -0.23 32.89 12.66
CA ARG A 184 -1.45 32.51 11.96
C ARG A 184 -1.25 32.43 10.44
N MET A 185 -0.50 33.36 9.87
CA MET A 185 -0.17 33.35 8.44
C MET A 185 0.61 32.08 8.06
N PHE A 186 1.66 31.70 8.82
CA PHE A 186 2.43 30.47 8.54
C PHE A 186 1.61 29.20 8.79
N ALA A 187 0.73 29.17 9.79
CA ALA A 187 -0.14 28.00 10.03
C ALA A 187 -1.27 27.85 8.99
N ALA A 188 -1.60 28.90 8.24
CA ALA A 188 -2.75 28.91 7.33
C ALA A 188 -2.67 27.84 6.24
N GLY A 189 -1.50 27.66 5.63
CA GLY A 189 -1.28 26.66 4.58
C GLY A 189 -1.55 25.25 5.11
N VAL A 190 -0.80 24.86 6.16
CA VAL A 190 -0.96 23.58 6.88
C VAL A 190 -2.41 23.30 7.25
N THR A 191 -3.08 24.28 7.86
CA THR A 191 -4.46 24.13 8.36
C THR A 191 -5.43 23.86 7.22
N ASN A 192 -5.28 24.55 6.10
CA ASN A 192 -6.15 24.39 4.95
C ASN A 192 -5.93 23.03 4.27
N ASN A 193 -4.69 22.54 4.19
CA ASN A 193 -4.43 21.19 3.68
C ASN A 193 -5.11 20.12 4.56
N PHE A 194 -5.01 20.22 5.89
CA PHE A 194 -5.74 19.31 6.77
C PHE A 194 -7.26 19.41 6.60
N ALA A 195 -7.80 20.60 6.36
CA ALA A 195 -9.22 20.78 6.05
C ALA A 195 -9.63 20.04 4.77
N VAL A 196 -8.86 20.19 3.70
CA VAL A 196 -9.11 19.49 2.44
C VAL A 196 -9.06 17.99 2.66
N ALA A 197 -8.06 17.50 3.39
CA ALA A 197 -7.96 16.07 3.71
C ALA A 197 -9.18 15.56 4.47
N VAL A 198 -9.61 16.26 5.52
CA VAL A 198 -10.80 15.89 6.31
C VAL A 198 -12.07 15.87 5.46
N VAL A 199 -12.29 16.91 4.64
CA VAL A 199 -13.47 16.98 3.77
C VAL A 199 -13.42 15.89 2.70
N ALA A 200 -12.26 15.67 2.08
CA ALA A 200 -12.11 14.68 1.04
C ALA A 200 -12.31 13.25 1.59
N PHE A 201 -11.75 12.93 2.76
CA PHE A 201 -12.00 11.64 3.43
C PHE A 201 -13.47 11.49 3.85
N ALA A 202 -14.10 12.53 4.38
CA ALA A 202 -15.51 12.47 4.77
C ALA A 202 -16.44 12.20 3.56
N LEU A 203 -16.15 12.81 2.41
CA LEU A 203 -16.87 12.55 1.17
C LEU A 203 -16.56 11.18 0.59
N LEU A 204 -15.29 10.74 0.68
CA LEU A 204 -14.86 9.44 0.22
C LEU A 204 -15.55 8.32 1.01
N PHE A 205 -15.31 8.24 2.32
CA PHE A 205 -15.81 7.15 3.16
C PHE A 205 -17.33 7.19 3.37
N GLY A 206 -17.93 8.37 3.26
CA GLY A 206 -19.37 8.52 3.42
C GLY A 206 -20.12 8.16 2.12
N PRO A 207 -20.56 9.16 1.34
CA PRO A 207 -21.44 8.91 0.21
C PRO A 207 -20.79 8.14 -0.94
N VAL A 208 -19.47 8.28 -1.18
CA VAL A 208 -18.84 7.71 -2.37
C VAL A 208 -18.55 6.23 -2.21
N VAL A 209 -17.79 5.84 -1.19
CA VAL A 209 -17.51 4.42 -0.88
C VAL A 209 -18.80 3.68 -0.54
N GLY A 210 -19.73 4.30 0.18
CA GLY A 210 -21.05 3.70 0.46
C GLY A 210 -21.94 3.51 -0.77
N ALA A 211 -21.55 4.04 -1.94
CA ALA A 211 -22.22 3.78 -3.22
C ALA A 211 -21.48 2.75 -4.08
N ILE A 212 -20.31 2.28 -3.66
CA ILE A 212 -19.51 1.26 -4.36
C ILE A 212 -19.76 -0.09 -3.70
N THR A 213 -19.96 -1.13 -4.50
CA THR A 213 -20.09 -2.52 -4.06
C THR A 213 -19.08 -3.40 -4.81
N VAL A 214 -18.77 -4.57 -4.29
CA VAL A 214 -17.99 -5.56 -5.06
C VAL A 214 -18.85 -6.11 -6.19
N ALA A 215 -18.28 -6.19 -7.39
CA ALA A 215 -18.95 -6.83 -8.52
C ALA A 215 -18.97 -8.36 -8.33
N PRO A 216 -20.02 -9.09 -8.75
CA PRO A 216 -20.08 -10.54 -8.63
C PRO A 216 -18.93 -11.25 -9.34
N GLY A 217 -18.53 -12.40 -8.81
CA GLY A 217 -17.42 -13.21 -9.35
C GLY A 217 -16.08 -13.02 -8.63
N VAL A 218 -15.18 -13.99 -8.83
CA VAL A 218 -13.81 -13.94 -8.34
C VAL A 218 -12.98 -13.01 -9.23
N ALA A 219 -12.49 -11.92 -8.65
CA ALA A 219 -11.67 -10.91 -9.35
C ALA A 219 -10.26 -11.45 -9.67
N VAL A 220 -9.90 -11.47 -10.95
CA VAL A 220 -8.59 -11.95 -11.43
C VAL A 220 -7.60 -10.78 -11.51
N ALA A 221 -6.65 -10.74 -10.58
CA ALA A 221 -5.57 -9.75 -10.57
C ALA A 221 -4.59 -9.99 -11.73
N ASP A 222 -4.25 -11.25 -11.97
CA ASP A 222 -3.33 -11.72 -13.00
C ASP A 222 -3.51 -13.24 -13.20
N ALA A 223 -3.02 -13.78 -14.31
CA ALA A 223 -2.89 -15.22 -14.53
C ALA A 223 -1.42 -15.61 -14.68
N PHE A 224 -0.98 -16.66 -14.00
CA PHE A 224 0.41 -17.10 -14.13
C PHE A 224 0.64 -17.64 -15.56
N SER A 225 1.78 -17.29 -16.15
CA SER A 225 2.09 -17.76 -17.51
C SER A 225 2.20 -19.28 -17.54
N GLY A 226 1.60 -19.91 -18.55
CA GLY A 226 1.62 -21.37 -18.72
C GLY A 226 0.61 -22.13 -17.86
N THR A 227 -0.38 -21.45 -17.30
CA THR A 227 -1.48 -22.07 -16.53
C THR A 227 -2.75 -22.29 -17.35
N PRO A 228 -3.71 -23.11 -16.86
CA PRO A 228 -5.01 -23.28 -17.51
C PRO A 228 -5.75 -21.97 -17.80
N ALA A 229 -5.76 -21.03 -16.85
CA ALA A 229 -6.41 -19.73 -17.00
C ALA A 229 -5.76 -18.88 -18.11
N ASP A 230 -4.43 -18.78 -18.10
CA ASP A 230 -3.66 -18.06 -19.13
C ASP A 230 -3.89 -18.66 -20.53
N ALA A 231 -3.84 -20.00 -20.65
CA ALA A 231 -4.10 -20.69 -21.92
C ALA A 231 -5.54 -20.49 -22.44
N ALA A 232 -6.51 -20.31 -21.54
CA ALA A 232 -7.89 -20.01 -21.88
C ALA A 232 -8.15 -18.51 -22.18
N GLY A 233 -7.13 -17.66 -22.06
CA GLY A 233 -7.24 -16.22 -22.23
C GLY A 233 -8.09 -15.58 -21.14
N ILE A 234 -7.99 -16.08 -19.91
CA ILE A 234 -8.46 -15.40 -18.70
C ILE A 234 -7.28 -14.57 -18.21
N ASP A 235 -7.48 -13.26 -18.15
CA ASP A 235 -6.40 -12.31 -17.91
C ASP A 235 -6.81 -11.28 -16.84
N GLN A 236 -5.87 -10.43 -16.49
CA GLN A 236 -6.02 -9.29 -15.62
C GLN A 236 -7.26 -8.45 -15.93
N GLY A 237 -8.12 -8.28 -14.92
CA GLY A 237 -9.36 -7.51 -15.02
C GLY A 237 -10.62 -8.35 -15.24
N ASP A 238 -10.46 -9.62 -15.60
CA ASP A 238 -11.58 -10.55 -15.73
C ASP A 238 -12.18 -10.90 -14.36
N ARG A 239 -13.47 -11.24 -14.35
CA ARG A 239 -14.14 -11.86 -13.19
C ARG A 239 -14.63 -13.26 -13.54
N VAL A 240 -14.24 -14.26 -12.76
CA VAL A 240 -14.81 -15.61 -12.90
C VAL A 240 -16.14 -15.65 -12.15
N THR A 241 -17.25 -15.70 -12.88
CA THR A 241 -18.61 -15.60 -12.31
C THR A 241 -19.28 -16.96 -12.12
N ALA A 242 -18.88 -17.97 -12.89
CA ALA A 242 -19.39 -19.32 -12.74
C ALA A 242 -18.42 -20.39 -13.29
N VAL A 243 -18.53 -21.61 -12.75
CA VAL A 243 -17.87 -22.82 -13.27
C VAL A 243 -18.94 -23.89 -13.49
N GLU A 244 -19.03 -24.45 -14.69
CA GLU A 244 -20.04 -25.46 -15.07
C GLU A 244 -21.49 -25.02 -14.75
N GLY A 245 -21.77 -23.72 -14.88
CA GLY A 245 -23.08 -23.12 -14.61
C GLY A 245 -23.40 -22.92 -13.11
N ARG A 246 -22.46 -23.22 -12.21
CA ARG A 246 -22.55 -22.87 -10.79
C ARG A 246 -21.89 -21.52 -10.55
N SER A 247 -22.65 -20.55 -10.05
CA SER A 247 -22.14 -19.23 -9.68
C SER A 247 -21.09 -19.34 -8.56
N VAL A 248 -20.05 -18.52 -8.67
CA VAL A 248 -18.96 -18.42 -7.69
C VAL A 248 -18.72 -16.95 -7.40
N ASP A 249 -18.76 -16.55 -6.13
CA ASP A 249 -18.53 -15.17 -5.69
C ASP A 249 -17.26 -15.03 -4.83
N THR A 250 -16.70 -16.16 -4.38
CA THR A 250 -15.49 -16.20 -3.56
C THR A 250 -14.48 -17.20 -4.10
N GLU A 251 -13.20 -17.01 -3.76
CA GLU A 251 -12.13 -17.94 -4.14
C GLU A 251 -12.39 -19.36 -3.61
N ALA A 252 -12.89 -19.49 -2.38
CA ALA A 252 -13.28 -20.78 -1.80
C ALA A 252 -14.41 -21.46 -2.60
N GLU A 253 -15.38 -20.69 -3.12
CA GLU A 253 -16.44 -21.24 -3.97
C GLU A 253 -15.93 -21.64 -5.35
N LEU A 254 -14.98 -20.90 -5.92
CA LEU A 254 -14.31 -21.25 -7.17
C LEU A 254 -13.51 -22.55 -7.01
N GLU A 255 -12.71 -22.67 -5.95
CA GLU A 255 -11.97 -23.89 -5.64
C GLU A 255 -12.92 -25.07 -5.42
N ALA A 256 -14.01 -24.88 -4.66
CA ALA A 256 -15.00 -25.93 -4.43
C ALA A 256 -15.69 -26.36 -5.72
N ALA A 257 -16.10 -25.42 -6.58
CA ALA A 257 -16.74 -25.73 -7.86
C ALA A 257 -15.80 -26.49 -8.81
N LEU A 258 -14.51 -26.15 -8.81
CA LEU A 258 -13.48 -26.87 -9.55
C LEU A 258 -13.19 -28.25 -8.94
N ALA A 259 -13.26 -28.42 -7.63
CA ALA A 259 -13.02 -29.69 -6.95
C ALA A 259 -14.18 -30.69 -7.10
N GLU A 260 -15.42 -30.22 -7.26
CA GLU A 260 -16.62 -31.05 -7.45
C GLU A 260 -16.65 -31.80 -8.80
N THR A 261 -15.81 -31.41 -9.77
CA THR A 261 -15.77 -32.00 -11.11
C THR A 261 -14.43 -32.67 -11.42
N ASP A 262 -14.49 -33.91 -11.93
CA ASP A 262 -13.35 -34.68 -12.42
C ASP A 262 -13.07 -34.43 -13.93
N ALA A 263 -13.81 -33.52 -14.57
CA ALA A 263 -13.61 -33.24 -15.98
C ALA A 263 -12.25 -32.55 -16.23
N ALA A 264 -11.49 -33.06 -17.21
CA ALA A 264 -10.24 -32.46 -17.68
C ALA A 264 -10.45 -31.10 -18.37
N THR A 265 -11.66 -30.82 -18.84
CA THR A 265 -12.04 -29.52 -19.39
C THR A 265 -13.30 -29.03 -18.71
N VAL A 266 -13.30 -27.78 -18.28
CA VAL A 266 -14.45 -27.13 -17.64
C VAL A 266 -14.84 -25.84 -18.36
N GLY A 267 -16.15 -25.60 -18.46
CA GLY A 267 -16.70 -24.33 -18.91
C GLY A 267 -16.67 -23.31 -17.78
N VAL A 268 -15.96 -22.20 -18.00
CA VAL A 268 -15.82 -21.09 -17.04
C VAL A 268 -16.47 -19.86 -17.63
N GLU A 269 -17.42 -19.28 -16.89
CA GLU A 269 -18.04 -18.01 -17.22
C GLU A 269 -17.17 -16.86 -16.73
N VAL A 270 -16.87 -15.94 -17.65
CA VAL A 270 -16.01 -14.77 -17.42
C VAL A 270 -16.82 -13.51 -17.72
N ASP A 271 -16.80 -12.60 -16.74
CA ASP A 271 -17.51 -11.32 -16.70
C ASP A 271 -19.04 -11.41 -16.83
N GLY A 272 -19.62 -12.62 -16.79
CA GLY A 272 -21.03 -12.85 -17.13
C GLY A 272 -21.35 -12.68 -18.62
N GLU A 273 -20.34 -12.53 -19.48
CA GLU A 273 -20.51 -12.24 -20.90
C GLU A 273 -20.11 -13.40 -21.81
N ARG A 274 -19.05 -14.13 -21.42
CA ARG A 274 -18.48 -15.21 -22.23
C ARG A 274 -18.26 -16.47 -21.39
N THR A 275 -18.39 -17.63 -22.03
CA THR A 275 -17.95 -18.91 -21.46
C THR A 275 -16.73 -19.40 -22.23
N VAL A 276 -15.64 -19.68 -21.52
CA VAL A 276 -14.42 -20.27 -22.08
C VAL A 276 -14.25 -21.71 -21.62
N ALA A 277 -13.71 -22.56 -22.50
CA ALA A 277 -13.33 -23.91 -22.13
C ALA A 277 -11.90 -23.89 -21.57
N VAL A 278 -11.74 -24.26 -20.31
CA VAL A 278 -10.46 -24.29 -19.60
C VAL A 278 -9.99 -25.73 -19.50
N GLU A 279 -8.89 -26.05 -20.16
CA GLU A 279 -8.21 -27.34 -20.04
C GLU A 279 -7.39 -27.36 -18.75
N ARG A 280 -7.84 -28.14 -17.78
CA ARG A 280 -7.27 -28.16 -16.43
C ARG A 280 -5.94 -28.90 -16.45
N SER A 281 -5.00 -28.38 -15.68
CA SER A 281 -3.74 -29.03 -15.38
C SER A 281 -3.31 -28.62 -13.98
N VAL A 282 -2.58 -29.49 -13.29
CA VAL A 282 -1.99 -29.16 -12.00
C VAL A 282 -0.68 -28.44 -12.26
N VAL A 283 -0.54 -27.24 -11.71
CA VAL A 283 0.63 -26.40 -11.86
C VAL A 283 1.19 -26.02 -10.51
N VAL A 284 2.51 -25.90 -10.42
CA VAL A 284 3.17 -25.24 -9.29
C VAL A 284 3.23 -23.75 -9.60
N VAL A 285 2.58 -22.94 -8.77
CA VAL A 285 2.53 -21.47 -8.89
C VAL A 285 3.42 -20.78 -7.85
N GLY A 286 3.93 -21.53 -6.88
CA GLY A 286 4.87 -21.02 -5.88
C GLY A 286 5.57 -22.16 -5.12
N SER A 287 6.66 -21.82 -4.44
CA SER A 287 7.38 -22.78 -3.60
C SER A 287 8.09 -22.10 -2.44
N VAL A 288 8.39 -22.89 -1.42
CA VAL A 288 9.29 -22.51 -0.31
C VAL A 288 10.72 -22.86 -0.69
N ALA A 289 11.69 -22.01 -0.33
CA ALA A 289 13.10 -22.33 -0.50
C ALA A 289 13.47 -23.67 0.17
N ASP A 290 14.41 -24.39 -0.43
CA ASP A 290 14.87 -25.72 0.02
C ASP A 290 13.77 -26.79 0.11
N ASN A 291 12.65 -26.63 -0.61
CA ASN A 291 11.65 -27.68 -0.70
C ASN A 291 12.24 -28.96 -1.33
N PRO A 292 11.69 -30.15 -1.02
CA PRO A 292 12.22 -31.42 -1.51
C PRO A 292 12.14 -31.62 -3.03
N ALA A 293 11.31 -30.85 -3.74
CA ALA A 293 11.27 -30.87 -5.21
C ALA A 293 12.44 -30.09 -5.84
N GLY A 294 13.13 -29.24 -5.06
CA GLY A 294 14.22 -28.39 -5.55
C GLY A 294 13.78 -27.36 -6.59
N LEU A 295 12.52 -26.93 -6.52
CA LEU A 295 11.94 -25.90 -7.37
C LEU A 295 11.99 -24.54 -6.64
N ASP A 296 12.58 -23.52 -7.24
CA ASP A 296 12.63 -22.17 -6.67
C ASP A 296 11.77 -21.21 -7.48
N PHE A 297 10.77 -20.62 -6.84
CA PHE A 297 9.79 -19.71 -7.43
C PHE A 297 9.98 -18.25 -7.02
N ALA A 298 11.02 -17.91 -6.26
CA ALA A 298 11.22 -16.54 -5.75
C ALA A 298 11.22 -15.47 -6.85
N ASP A 299 11.75 -15.78 -8.04
CA ASP A 299 11.86 -14.87 -9.18
C ASP A 299 11.13 -15.36 -10.45
N ARG A 300 10.26 -16.39 -10.33
CA ARG A 300 9.60 -17.00 -11.50
C ARG A 300 8.23 -16.37 -11.76
N ARG A 301 7.90 -16.22 -13.06
CA ARG A 301 6.57 -15.81 -13.54
C ARG A 301 5.83 -16.90 -14.31
N GLU A 302 6.53 -17.97 -14.69
CA GLU A 302 5.98 -19.10 -15.43
C GLU A 302 5.75 -20.27 -14.47
N ALA A 303 4.56 -20.85 -14.54
CA ALA A 303 4.18 -21.97 -13.71
C ALA A 303 4.84 -23.27 -14.20
N VAL A 304 5.06 -24.21 -13.28
CA VAL A 304 5.64 -25.52 -13.61
C VAL A 304 4.56 -26.57 -13.59
N ALA A 305 4.22 -27.13 -14.75
CA ALA A 305 3.19 -28.16 -14.87
C ALA A 305 3.62 -29.46 -14.18
N VAL A 306 2.72 -30.02 -13.36
CA VAL A 306 2.81 -31.37 -12.80
C VAL A 306 2.05 -32.30 -13.73
N THR A 307 2.76 -33.25 -14.34
CA THR A 307 2.20 -34.11 -15.40
C THR A 307 1.92 -35.53 -14.92
N ALA A 308 2.61 -36.01 -13.88
CA ALA A 308 2.36 -37.35 -13.33
C ALA A 308 2.84 -37.49 -11.88
N VAL A 309 2.19 -38.38 -11.14
CA VAL A 309 2.60 -38.86 -9.82
C VAL A 309 2.83 -40.37 -9.88
N ASN A 310 4.03 -40.83 -9.58
CA ASN A 310 4.46 -42.22 -9.70
C ASN A 310 4.16 -42.83 -11.09
N GLY A 311 4.31 -42.03 -12.14
CA GLY A 311 4.00 -42.42 -13.52
C GLY A 311 2.51 -42.49 -13.86
N THR A 312 1.62 -42.18 -12.92
CA THR A 312 0.18 -42.00 -13.17
C THR A 312 -0.04 -40.55 -13.60
N PRO A 313 -0.58 -40.28 -14.80
CA PRO A 313 -0.91 -38.92 -15.23
C PRO A 313 -1.87 -38.24 -14.25
N VAL A 314 -1.71 -36.93 -14.06
CA VAL A 314 -2.60 -36.11 -13.23
C VAL A 314 -2.90 -34.81 -13.97
N ASP A 315 -4.19 -34.55 -14.19
CA ASP A 315 -4.67 -33.36 -14.91
C ASP A 315 -5.43 -32.42 -13.96
N THR A 316 -5.91 -32.94 -12.81
CA THR A 316 -6.64 -32.14 -11.81
C THR A 316 -6.03 -32.21 -10.41
N ARG A 317 -6.32 -31.20 -9.59
CA ARG A 317 -5.88 -31.14 -8.19
C ARG A 317 -6.36 -32.37 -7.40
N ALA A 318 -7.60 -32.79 -7.61
CA ALA A 318 -8.18 -33.97 -6.97
C ALA A 318 -7.47 -35.28 -7.38
N GLU A 319 -7.03 -35.40 -8.64
CA GLU A 319 -6.21 -36.54 -9.09
C GLU A 319 -4.83 -36.53 -8.46
N PHE A 320 -4.18 -35.37 -8.37
CA PHE A 320 -2.92 -35.23 -7.66
C PHE A 320 -3.06 -35.68 -6.20
N ASP A 321 -4.06 -35.14 -5.49
CA ASP A 321 -4.28 -35.42 -4.07
C ASP A 321 -4.56 -36.92 -3.84
N ARG A 322 -5.41 -37.54 -4.67
CA ARG A 322 -5.62 -39.00 -4.65
C ARG A 322 -4.34 -39.79 -4.94
N ALA A 323 -3.49 -39.34 -5.86
CA ALA A 323 -2.28 -40.05 -6.23
C ALA A 323 -1.21 -40.04 -5.12
N VAL A 324 -1.24 -39.01 -4.25
CA VAL A 324 -0.31 -38.85 -3.12
C VAL A 324 -0.88 -39.23 -1.76
N ALA A 325 -2.21 -39.40 -1.64
CA ALA A 325 -2.92 -39.67 -0.40
C ALA A 325 -2.25 -40.77 0.43
N ASP A 326 -2.15 -42.00 -0.08
CA ASP A 326 -1.66 -43.14 0.70
C ASP A 326 -0.14 -43.32 0.72
N ARG A 327 0.64 -42.35 0.23
CA ARG A 327 2.09 -42.50 0.02
C ARG A 327 2.88 -41.39 0.69
N PRO A 328 3.75 -41.69 1.69
CA PRO A 328 4.60 -40.68 2.31
C PRO A 328 5.74 -40.21 1.41
N VAL A 329 6.03 -40.94 0.33
CA VAL A 329 7.06 -40.62 -0.68
C VAL A 329 6.48 -40.89 -2.06
N ALA A 330 6.64 -39.96 -3.00
CA ALA A 330 6.18 -40.11 -4.38
C ALA A 330 7.17 -39.53 -5.39
N ALA A 331 7.20 -40.12 -6.59
CA ALA A 331 7.88 -39.58 -7.76
C ALA A 331 6.97 -38.57 -8.46
N ILE A 332 7.23 -37.28 -8.28
CA ILE A 332 6.50 -36.20 -8.94
C ILE A 332 7.20 -35.87 -10.25
N THR A 333 6.49 -35.97 -11.36
CA THR A 333 6.96 -35.60 -12.70
C THR A 333 6.41 -34.22 -13.04
N THR A 334 7.31 -33.28 -13.29
CA THR A 334 6.97 -31.95 -13.76
C THR A 334 7.50 -31.72 -15.17
N SER A 335 7.16 -30.59 -15.78
CA SER A 335 7.77 -30.12 -17.03
C SER A 335 9.29 -29.96 -16.95
N GLU A 336 9.87 -29.87 -15.75
CA GLU A 336 11.32 -29.74 -15.52
C GLU A 336 12.01 -31.08 -15.18
N GLY A 337 11.23 -32.16 -15.00
CA GLY A 337 11.75 -33.51 -14.76
C GLY A 337 11.04 -34.25 -13.62
N THR A 338 11.48 -35.48 -13.36
CA THR A 338 10.92 -36.31 -12.30
C THR A 338 11.81 -36.29 -11.06
N ARG A 339 11.22 -36.06 -9.88
CA ARG A 339 11.90 -36.20 -8.59
C ARG A 339 11.11 -37.04 -7.61
N THR A 340 11.80 -37.90 -6.88
CA THR A 340 11.23 -38.67 -5.76
C THR A 340 11.43 -37.88 -4.47
N MET A 341 10.33 -37.57 -3.79
CA MET A 341 10.34 -36.69 -2.62
C MET A 341 9.31 -37.14 -1.58
N PRO A 342 9.49 -36.79 -0.29
CA PRO A 342 8.44 -36.93 0.70
C PRO A 342 7.23 -36.08 0.31
N VAL A 343 6.03 -36.58 0.59
CA VAL A 343 4.75 -35.89 0.36
C VAL A 343 4.09 -35.64 1.71
N GLY A 344 3.98 -34.37 2.12
CA GLY A 344 3.27 -34.01 3.34
C GLY A 344 3.23 -32.51 3.59
N ALA A 345 2.90 -32.11 4.80
CA ALA A 345 2.94 -30.70 5.20
C ALA A 345 4.39 -30.25 5.36
N PHE A 346 4.80 -29.20 4.65
CA PHE A 346 6.13 -28.60 4.82
C PHE A 346 6.10 -27.64 6.00
N VAL A 347 7.03 -27.83 6.92
CA VAL A 347 7.08 -27.09 8.18
C VAL A 347 8.49 -26.62 8.47
N GLN A 348 8.60 -25.50 9.17
CA GLN A 348 9.82 -25.08 9.82
C GLN A 348 9.69 -25.30 11.32
N VAL A 349 10.48 -26.22 11.86
CA VAL A 349 10.51 -26.56 13.28
C VAL A 349 11.23 -25.46 14.05
N THR A 350 10.51 -24.81 14.97
CA THR A 350 11.06 -23.72 15.79
C THR A 350 11.79 -24.27 17.03
N GLU A 351 12.87 -23.62 17.45
CA GLU A 351 13.74 -24.08 18.54
C GLU A 351 13.00 -24.26 19.88
N ASP A 352 12.05 -23.36 20.18
CA ASP A 352 11.23 -23.42 21.40
C ASP A 352 9.89 -24.18 21.21
N GLY A 353 9.70 -24.84 20.07
CA GLY A 353 8.45 -25.53 19.72
C GLY A 353 8.32 -26.92 20.37
N SER A 354 7.08 -27.37 20.61
CA SER A 354 6.80 -28.68 21.19
C SER A 354 7.45 -29.85 20.45
N LEU A 355 7.48 -29.79 19.12
CA LEU A 355 8.14 -30.80 18.28
C LEU A 355 9.68 -30.83 18.47
N ALA A 356 10.33 -29.66 18.56
CA ALA A 356 11.76 -29.59 18.89
C ALA A 356 12.03 -30.11 20.30
N GLY A 357 11.16 -29.79 21.27
CA GLY A 357 11.23 -30.29 22.64
C GLY A 357 11.12 -31.82 22.76
N ALA A 358 10.48 -32.48 21.78
CA ALA A 358 10.42 -33.94 21.67
C ALA A 358 11.67 -34.56 21.02
N GLY A 359 12.66 -33.75 20.64
CA GLY A 359 13.93 -34.19 20.06
C GLY A 359 13.96 -34.20 18.52
N ALA A 360 13.00 -33.57 17.85
CA ALA A 360 13.06 -33.37 16.41
C ALA A 360 14.11 -32.30 16.04
N PRO A 361 14.80 -32.43 14.89
CA PRO A 361 15.72 -31.42 14.41
C PRO A 361 15.00 -30.09 14.12
N THR A 362 15.68 -28.98 14.37
CA THR A 362 15.19 -27.65 14.02
C THR A 362 15.48 -27.35 12.54
N GLY A 363 14.63 -26.54 11.91
CA GLY A 363 14.75 -26.22 10.48
C GLY A 363 13.61 -26.81 9.63
N ASN A 364 13.85 -26.91 8.33
CA ASN A 364 12.83 -27.30 7.35
C ASN A 364 12.63 -28.81 7.32
N ALA A 365 11.38 -29.26 7.39
CA ALA A 365 11.04 -30.68 7.34
C ALA A 365 9.66 -30.91 6.70
N VAL A 366 9.35 -32.19 6.42
CA VAL A 366 8.03 -32.59 5.92
C VAL A 366 7.33 -33.53 6.92
N VAL A 367 6.21 -33.08 7.47
CA VAL A 367 5.33 -33.91 8.30
C VAL A 367 4.46 -34.77 7.38
N THR A 368 4.57 -36.08 7.50
CA THR A 368 3.86 -37.05 6.65
C THR A 368 2.77 -37.82 7.38
N GLY A 369 2.69 -37.70 8.71
CA GLY A 369 1.60 -38.26 9.50
C GLY A 369 1.58 -37.78 10.95
N VAL A 370 0.39 -37.82 11.53
CA VAL A 370 0.09 -37.48 12.93
C VAL A 370 -0.84 -38.57 13.48
N ASP A 371 -0.48 -39.19 14.60
CA ASP A 371 -1.22 -40.29 15.25
C ASP A 371 -1.58 -41.46 14.34
N GLY A 372 -0.66 -41.77 13.43
CA GLY A 372 -0.84 -42.83 12.43
C GLY A 372 -1.77 -42.44 11.28
N SER A 373 -2.45 -41.30 11.37
CA SER A 373 -3.16 -40.67 10.25
C SER A 373 -2.16 -40.03 9.30
N ARG A 374 -2.50 -40.08 8.01
CA ARG A 374 -1.65 -39.64 6.91
C ARG A 374 -1.87 -38.15 6.65
N VAL A 375 -0.78 -37.40 6.49
CA VAL A 375 -0.79 -35.95 6.22
C VAL A 375 -0.16 -35.68 4.87
N ALA A 376 -0.96 -35.52 3.81
CA ALA A 376 -0.45 -35.35 2.44
C ALA A 376 -0.12 -33.89 2.09
N ASN A 377 -0.73 -32.92 2.77
CA ASN A 377 -0.53 -31.49 2.55
C ASN A 377 -0.71 -30.71 3.87
N SER A 378 -0.56 -29.38 3.82
CA SER A 378 -0.75 -28.50 4.97
C SER A 378 -2.15 -28.53 5.58
N ALA A 379 -3.21 -28.64 4.77
CA ALA A 379 -4.59 -28.69 5.25
C ALA A 379 -4.85 -29.96 6.08
N ASP A 380 -4.36 -31.12 5.61
CA ASP A 380 -4.47 -32.38 6.36
C ASP A 380 -3.79 -32.29 7.73
N LEU A 381 -2.69 -31.52 7.85
CA LEU A 381 -2.03 -31.28 9.13
C LEU A 381 -2.87 -30.40 10.05
N PHE A 382 -3.46 -29.33 9.51
CA PHE A 382 -4.34 -28.46 10.27
C PHE A 382 -5.57 -29.22 10.76
N ASP A 383 -6.22 -30.01 9.90
CA ASP A 383 -7.36 -30.85 10.26
C ASP A 383 -6.98 -31.86 11.36
N ALA A 384 -5.83 -32.53 11.22
CA ALA A 384 -5.35 -33.49 12.21
C ALA A 384 -5.06 -32.85 13.58
N LEU A 385 -4.60 -31.59 13.62
CA LEU A 385 -4.32 -30.87 14.86
C LEU A 385 -5.58 -30.20 15.45
N ALA A 386 -6.53 -29.78 14.62
CA ALA A 386 -7.78 -29.16 15.06
C ALA A 386 -8.66 -30.11 15.89
N GLU A 387 -8.50 -31.42 15.70
CA GLU A 387 -9.16 -32.46 16.50
C GLU A 387 -8.48 -32.73 17.86
N THR A 388 -7.38 -32.04 18.18
CA THR A 388 -6.57 -32.25 19.39
C THR A 388 -6.61 -31.07 20.35
N GLU A 389 -6.35 -31.32 21.64
CA GLU A 389 -6.27 -30.29 22.68
C GLU A 389 -4.82 -30.06 23.14
N GLY A 390 -4.57 -28.87 23.67
CA GLY A 390 -3.27 -28.58 24.28
C GLY A 390 -2.94 -29.53 25.45
N GLY A 391 -1.75 -30.11 25.42
CA GLY A 391 -1.29 -31.13 26.37
C GLY A 391 -1.52 -32.57 25.94
N ASP A 392 -2.22 -32.81 24.83
CA ASP A 392 -2.33 -34.15 24.25
C ASP A 392 -0.97 -34.68 23.78
N ARG A 393 -0.81 -36.01 23.83
CA ARG A 393 0.37 -36.66 23.26
C ARG A 393 0.03 -37.27 21.93
N VAL A 394 0.73 -36.80 20.90
CA VAL A 394 0.55 -37.25 19.53
C VAL A 394 1.87 -37.73 18.94
N SER A 395 1.82 -38.77 18.13
CA SER A 395 2.97 -39.30 17.39
C SER A 395 3.09 -38.62 16.03
N VAL A 396 4.20 -37.95 15.78
CA VAL A 396 4.42 -37.15 14.56
C VAL A 396 5.53 -37.78 13.72
N THR A 397 5.21 -38.12 12.47
CA THR A 397 6.17 -38.69 11.52
C THR A 397 6.73 -37.60 10.61
N LEU A 398 8.03 -37.40 10.69
CA LEU A 398 8.79 -36.36 10.01
C LEU A 398 9.75 -36.97 8.98
N PHE A 399 9.94 -36.28 7.86
CA PHE A 399 11.07 -36.46 6.95
C PHE A 399 11.97 -35.24 7.02
N ASP A 400 13.22 -35.47 7.36
CA ASP A 400 14.29 -34.45 7.39
C ASP A 400 15.51 -35.00 6.66
N GLU A 401 16.09 -34.23 5.73
CA GLU A 401 17.20 -34.63 4.86
C GLU A 401 17.08 -36.02 4.17
N GLY A 402 15.85 -36.56 4.06
CA GLY A 402 15.56 -37.88 3.49
C GLY A 402 15.42 -39.02 4.52
N ASP A 403 15.72 -38.78 5.79
CA ASP A 403 15.51 -39.72 6.89
C ASP A 403 14.11 -39.58 7.49
N ARG A 404 13.45 -40.72 7.71
CA ARG A 404 12.12 -40.79 8.31
C ARG A 404 12.22 -41.14 9.79
N ALA A 405 11.70 -40.27 10.65
CA ALA A 405 11.62 -40.50 12.10
C ALA A 405 10.23 -40.20 12.64
N THR A 406 9.87 -40.83 13.76
CA THR A 406 8.61 -40.58 14.48
C THR A 406 8.93 -40.10 15.89
N TYR A 407 8.26 -39.04 16.32
CA TYR A 407 8.46 -38.39 17.60
C TYR A 407 7.14 -38.39 18.40
N ASP A 408 7.21 -38.73 19.68
CA ASP A 408 6.07 -38.59 20.59
C ASP A 408 6.07 -37.17 21.17
N VAL A 409 5.17 -36.33 20.69
CA VAL A 409 5.12 -34.90 21.01
C VAL A 409 3.99 -34.62 21.98
N THR A 410 4.25 -33.84 23.03
CA THR A 410 3.18 -33.26 23.85
C THR A 410 2.83 -31.90 23.28
N LEU A 411 1.61 -31.73 22.77
CA LEU A 411 1.18 -30.52 22.08
C LEU A 411 1.15 -29.33 23.04
N GLY A 412 1.58 -28.17 22.54
CA GLY A 412 1.32 -26.88 23.17
C GLY A 412 -0.15 -26.50 23.06
N THR A 413 -0.53 -25.35 23.61
CA THR A 413 -1.90 -24.85 23.55
C THR A 413 -1.94 -23.60 22.68
N ASP A 414 -2.84 -23.56 21.71
CA ASP A 414 -3.14 -22.36 20.91
C ASP A 414 -4.13 -21.43 21.63
N ASP A 415 -4.33 -20.21 21.11
CA ASP A 415 -5.23 -19.19 21.70
C ASP A 415 -6.68 -19.69 21.82
N ASP A 416 -7.12 -20.54 20.88
CA ASP A 416 -8.45 -21.17 20.87
C ASP A 416 -8.49 -22.51 21.63
N GLY A 417 -7.38 -22.93 22.25
CA GLY A 417 -7.26 -24.13 23.09
C GLY A 417 -6.86 -25.42 22.34
N SER A 418 -6.80 -25.39 21.01
CA SER A 418 -6.35 -26.50 20.17
C SER A 418 -4.87 -26.85 20.38
N GLY A 419 -4.49 -28.06 19.98
CA GLY A 419 -3.12 -28.55 20.09
C GLY A 419 -2.14 -27.86 19.13
N LEU A 420 -1.02 -27.37 19.65
CA LEU A 420 0.01 -26.65 18.89
C LEU A 420 1.31 -27.46 18.78
N LEU A 421 1.76 -27.71 17.55
CA LEU A 421 2.96 -28.52 17.30
C LEU A 421 4.28 -27.74 17.50
N GLY A 422 4.22 -26.41 17.54
CA GLY A 422 5.41 -25.55 17.65
C GLY A 422 6.22 -25.52 16.36
N VAL A 423 5.53 -25.37 15.23
CA VAL A 423 6.12 -25.29 13.90
C VAL A 423 5.46 -24.17 13.11
N ARG A 424 6.20 -23.58 12.17
CA ARG A 424 5.62 -22.73 11.13
C ARG A 424 5.23 -23.61 9.94
N VAL A 425 3.94 -23.72 9.65
CA VAL A 425 3.43 -24.49 8.51
C VAL A 425 3.39 -23.61 7.27
N PHE A 426 3.83 -24.13 6.13
CA PHE A 426 3.72 -23.47 4.83
C PHE A 426 2.58 -24.10 4.02
N PRO A 427 1.73 -23.30 3.35
CA PRO A 427 0.63 -23.83 2.54
C PRO A 427 1.10 -24.76 1.41
N GLY A 428 0.28 -25.75 1.09
CA GLY A 428 0.48 -26.65 -0.05
C GLY A 428 1.05 -28.02 0.32
N THR A 429 1.71 -28.65 -0.65
CA THR A 429 2.25 -30.01 -0.53
C THR A 429 3.77 -29.99 -0.60
N SER A 430 4.44 -30.40 0.48
CA SER A 430 5.90 -30.46 0.59
C SER A 430 6.60 -29.16 0.15
N GLY A 431 5.98 -28.02 0.45
CA GLY A 431 6.52 -26.70 0.14
C GLY A 431 6.24 -26.24 -1.29
N LEU A 432 5.37 -26.94 -2.03
CA LEU A 432 4.85 -26.53 -3.33
C LEU A 432 3.42 -26.02 -3.19
N ALA A 433 3.18 -24.79 -3.63
CA ALA A 433 1.85 -24.24 -3.82
C ALA A 433 1.32 -24.72 -5.18
N LEU A 434 0.38 -25.66 -5.12
CA LEU A 434 -0.20 -26.32 -6.28
C LEU A 434 -1.57 -25.73 -6.57
N ASP A 435 -1.80 -25.39 -7.82
CA ASP A 435 -3.04 -24.79 -8.29
C ASP A 435 -3.56 -25.54 -9.52
N GLY A 436 -4.89 -25.58 -9.70
CA GLY A 436 -5.55 -26.28 -10.82
C GLY A 436 -6.15 -25.35 -11.88
N PHE A 437 -6.04 -24.04 -11.68
CA PHE A 437 -6.65 -22.99 -12.50
C PHE A 437 -5.64 -21.91 -12.87
N GLY A 438 -4.87 -21.40 -11.91
CA GLY A 438 -3.64 -20.63 -12.10
C GLY A 438 -3.83 -19.12 -12.13
N VAL A 439 -4.77 -18.58 -11.36
CA VAL A 439 -5.00 -17.14 -11.24
C VAL A 439 -4.49 -16.60 -9.91
N GLN A 440 -4.10 -15.33 -9.91
CA GLN A 440 -3.95 -14.53 -8.69
C GLN A 440 -5.25 -13.78 -8.46
N THR A 441 -5.87 -13.94 -7.30
CA THR A 441 -7.11 -13.24 -6.96
C THR A 441 -6.82 -11.83 -6.44
N TYR A 442 -7.70 -10.89 -6.77
CA TYR A 442 -7.66 -9.54 -6.23
C TYR A 442 -8.68 -9.40 -5.09
N PRO A 443 -8.26 -9.04 -3.85
CA PRO A 443 -9.17 -9.01 -2.70
C PRO A 443 -10.03 -7.73 -2.68
N ALA A 444 -10.89 -7.56 -3.69
CA ALA A 444 -11.72 -6.37 -3.89
C ALA A 444 -12.58 -6.03 -2.67
N GLY A 445 -13.20 -7.05 -2.08
CA GLY A 445 -14.04 -6.94 -0.88
C GLY A 445 -13.29 -6.45 0.34
N THR A 446 -12.10 -7.00 0.60
CA THR A 446 -11.23 -6.57 1.71
C THR A 446 -10.90 -5.08 1.60
N TYR A 447 -10.54 -4.57 0.41
CA TYR A 447 -10.25 -3.13 0.26
C TYR A 447 -11.47 -2.26 0.48
N LEU A 448 -12.63 -2.69 -0.01
CA LEU A 448 -13.86 -1.92 0.13
C LEU A 448 -14.30 -1.85 1.59
N GLU A 449 -14.21 -2.96 2.33
CA GLU A 449 -14.49 -3.01 3.77
C GLU A 449 -13.50 -2.17 4.58
N LEU A 450 -12.20 -2.23 4.23
CA LEU A 450 -11.15 -1.39 4.81
C LEU A 450 -11.39 0.12 4.61
N LEU A 451 -12.06 0.50 3.53
CA LEU A 451 -12.49 1.88 3.25
C LEU A 451 -13.83 2.25 3.90
N GLY A 452 -14.48 1.30 4.59
CA GLY A 452 -15.77 1.48 5.29
C GLY A 452 -17.01 1.17 4.46
N GLY A 453 -16.85 0.53 3.30
CA GLY A 453 -17.94 0.02 2.46
C GLY A 453 -18.38 -1.40 2.82
N ASP A 454 -19.28 -1.97 2.02
CA ASP A 454 -19.68 -3.37 2.13
C ASP A 454 -18.76 -4.25 1.28
N GLY A 455 -17.92 -5.04 1.93
CA GLY A 455 -16.96 -5.94 1.27
C GLY A 455 -17.62 -7.14 0.59
N GLY A 456 -18.91 -7.41 0.83
CA GLY A 456 -19.60 -8.56 0.26
C GLY A 456 -19.17 -9.90 0.87
N PRO A 457 -19.64 -11.01 0.30
CA PRO A 457 -19.33 -12.36 0.78
C PRO A 457 -17.83 -12.65 0.76
N GLY A 458 -17.29 -13.28 1.80
CA GLY A 458 -15.89 -13.67 1.87
C GLY A 458 -14.90 -12.54 2.20
N ALA A 459 -15.36 -11.30 2.35
CA ALA A 459 -14.52 -10.23 2.86
C ALA A 459 -14.16 -10.48 4.33
N GLY A 460 -12.87 -10.45 4.63
CA GLY A 460 -12.32 -10.46 5.98
C GLY A 460 -11.31 -9.35 6.13
N THR A 461 -11.48 -8.49 7.15
CA THR A 461 -10.50 -7.46 7.47
C THR A 461 -9.38 -8.02 8.35
N PRO A 462 -8.10 -7.86 7.98
CA PRO A 462 -6.97 -8.19 8.85
C PRO A 462 -6.90 -7.28 10.09
N VAL A 463 -7.66 -6.18 10.11
CA VAL A 463 -7.74 -5.25 11.23
C VAL A 463 -9.17 -5.26 11.75
N GLY A 464 -9.38 -5.65 13.02
CA GLY A 464 -10.72 -5.76 13.59
C GLY A 464 -11.53 -4.46 13.42
N ALA A 465 -12.82 -4.61 13.12
CA ALA A 465 -13.79 -3.52 12.93
C ALA A 465 -14.11 -2.77 14.24
N GLY A 466 -13.09 -2.15 14.84
CA GLY A 466 -13.30 -1.19 15.91
C GLY A 466 -13.88 0.09 15.31
N GLY A 467 -15.05 0.53 15.77
CA GLY A 467 -15.81 1.69 15.28
C GLY A 467 -15.14 3.07 15.45
N SER A 468 -13.82 3.15 15.24
CA SER A 468 -13.05 4.37 15.24
C SER A 468 -13.07 5.02 13.86
N ILE A 469 -13.33 6.33 13.82
CA ILE A 469 -13.26 7.13 12.59
C ILE A 469 -11.81 7.31 12.08
N LEU A 470 -10.82 6.99 12.92
CA LEU A 470 -9.40 7.14 12.60
C LEU A 470 -8.83 5.92 11.87
N LEU A 471 -9.40 4.73 12.09
CA LEU A 471 -8.92 3.51 11.45
C LEU A 471 -9.03 3.57 9.91
N PRO A 472 -10.17 3.98 9.30
CA PRO A 472 -10.25 4.12 7.85
C PRO A 472 -9.27 5.16 7.28
N VAL A 473 -8.98 6.23 8.03
CA VAL A 473 -7.96 7.22 7.64
C VAL A 473 -6.57 6.58 7.65
N TYR A 474 -6.20 5.89 8.73
CA TYR A 474 -4.91 5.19 8.80
C TYR A 474 -4.78 4.12 7.70
N VAL A 475 -5.82 3.33 7.50
CA VAL A 475 -5.89 2.30 6.46
C VAL A 475 -5.74 2.94 5.08
N ALA A 476 -6.50 3.98 4.77
CA ALA A 476 -6.36 4.72 3.53
C ALA A 476 -4.96 5.30 3.34
N LEU A 477 -4.23 5.60 4.43
CA LEU A 477 -2.84 6.05 4.45
C LEU A 477 -1.78 4.94 4.29
N VAL A 478 -2.17 3.67 4.30
CA VAL A 478 -1.26 2.55 4.05
C VAL A 478 -1.65 1.73 2.84
N LEU A 479 -2.87 1.89 2.32
CA LEU A 479 -3.40 1.15 1.16
C LEU A 479 -2.51 1.14 -0.10
N PRO A 480 -1.89 2.27 -0.51
CA PRO A 480 -0.93 2.28 -1.62
C PRO A 480 0.35 1.48 -1.35
N LEU A 481 0.59 1.10 -0.09
CA LEU A 481 1.74 0.34 0.41
C LEU A 481 1.26 -0.91 1.20
N ALA A 482 0.03 -1.37 0.92
CA ALA A 482 -0.61 -2.43 1.69
C ALA A 482 0.18 -3.74 1.66
N SER A 483 0.94 -4.02 0.59
CA SER A 483 1.75 -5.23 0.51
C SER A 483 2.82 -5.30 1.59
N PHE A 484 3.30 -4.13 2.01
CA PHE A 484 4.30 -4.01 3.06
C PHE A 484 3.69 -3.96 4.46
N VAL A 485 2.61 -3.19 4.62
CA VAL A 485 2.03 -2.92 5.95
C VAL A 485 1.05 -3.99 6.40
N LEU A 486 0.25 -4.51 5.45
CA LEU A 486 -0.89 -5.39 5.71
C LEU A 486 -0.69 -6.79 5.11
N GLY A 487 0.34 -6.99 4.27
CA GLY A 487 0.60 -8.27 3.61
C GLY A 487 -0.39 -8.62 2.49
N VAL A 488 -1.23 -7.68 2.06
CA VAL A 488 -2.18 -7.82 0.94
C VAL A 488 -1.72 -6.98 -0.25
N PRO A 489 -2.08 -7.25 -1.51
CA PRO A 489 -1.63 -6.45 -2.66
C PRO A 489 -1.85 -4.94 -2.48
N ASN A 490 -1.08 -4.11 -3.19
CA ASN A 490 -1.26 -2.65 -3.09
C ASN A 490 -2.59 -2.23 -3.73
N PHE A 491 -3.28 -1.29 -3.10
CA PHE A 491 -4.51 -0.70 -3.63
C PHE A 491 -4.18 0.59 -4.39
N PRO A 492 -4.23 0.60 -5.74
CA PRO A 492 -3.90 1.79 -6.53
C PRO A 492 -5.04 2.82 -6.59
N GLY A 493 -6.24 2.45 -6.11
CA GLY A 493 -7.48 3.19 -6.34
C GLY A 493 -8.44 2.44 -7.26
N PHE A 494 -9.60 3.04 -7.51
CA PHE A 494 -10.63 2.56 -8.43
C PHE A 494 -10.28 2.95 -9.88
N THR A 495 -9.19 2.43 -10.43
CA THR A 495 -8.63 2.85 -11.73
C THR A 495 -8.39 1.67 -12.67
N GLY A 496 -8.26 1.93 -13.97
CA GLY A 496 -7.82 0.93 -14.94
C GLY A 496 -8.76 -0.27 -14.97
N TYR A 497 -8.22 -1.49 -14.98
CA TYR A 497 -9.03 -2.70 -14.94
C TYR A 497 -9.64 -2.99 -13.57
N TRP A 498 -9.13 -2.40 -12.48
CA TRP A 498 -9.64 -2.63 -11.12
C TRP A 498 -11.07 -2.16 -10.97
N THR A 499 -11.52 -1.19 -11.78
CA THR A 499 -12.92 -0.76 -11.80
C THR A 499 -13.86 -1.90 -12.20
N ALA A 500 -13.38 -2.89 -12.95
CA ALA A 500 -14.19 -4.06 -13.32
C ALA A 500 -14.55 -4.94 -12.11
N PHE A 501 -13.86 -4.79 -10.97
CA PHE A 501 -14.14 -5.56 -9.74
C PHE A 501 -15.17 -4.89 -8.82
N TYR A 502 -15.72 -3.75 -9.24
CA TYR A 502 -16.64 -2.96 -8.45
C TYR A 502 -17.82 -2.53 -9.28
N ASP A 503 -18.97 -2.45 -8.63
CA ASP A 503 -20.21 -1.89 -9.18
C ASP A 503 -20.59 -0.63 -8.41
N VAL A 504 -21.47 0.19 -8.99
CA VAL A 504 -22.02 1.38 -8.34
C VAL A 504 -23.52 1.24 -8.14
N GLN A 505 -23.96 1.48 -6.92
CA GLN A 505 -25.36 1.38 -6.52
C GLN A 505 -25.87 2.69 -5.89
N GLY A 506 -27.17 2.71 -5.60
CA GLY A 506 -27.82 3.82 -4.89
C GLY A 506 -27.90 5.12 -5.70
N PRO A 507 -28.14 6.26 -5.03
CA PRO A 507 -28.42 7.54 -5.70
C PRO A 507 -27.27 8.07 -6.57
N LEU A 508 -26.01 7.74 -6.23
CA LEU A 508 -24.85 8.16 -7.02
C LEU A 508 -24.71 7.36 -8.32
N GLY A 509 -25.34 6.19 -8.44
CA GLY A 509 -25.38 5.43 -9.69
C GLY A 509 -26.00 6.21 -10.87
N ALA A 510 -26.83 7.22 -10.60
CA ALA A 510 -27.37 8.11 -11.64
C ALA A 510 -26.29 8.95 -12.36
N ALA A 511 -25.12 9.13 -11.75
CA ALA A 511 -23.98 9.80 -12.38
C ALA A 511 -23.19 8.87 -13.33
N GLY A 512 -23.44 7.55 -13.27
CA GLY A 512 -22.70 6.51 -13.97
C GLY A 512 -21.42 6.10 -13.24
N GLU A 513 -21.05 4.82 -13.38
CA GLU A 513 -19.85 4.22 -12.78
C GLU A 513 -18.56 5.00 -13.05
N PRO A 514 -18.24 5.42 -14.31
CA PRO A 514 -16.98 6.12 -14.57
C PRO A 514 -16.86 7.43 -13.77
N ALA A 515 -17.98 8.14 -13.55
CA ALA A 515 -17.98 9.38 -12.81
C ALA A 515 -17.78 9.15 -11.31
N VAL A 516 -18.37 8.09 -10.76
CA VAL A 516 -18.23 7.73 -9.35
C VAL A 516 -16.82 7.24 -9.05
N PHE A 517 -16.25 6.34 -9.87
CA PHE A 517 -14.87 5.88 -9.68
C PHE A 517 -13.84 6.99 -9.84
N LEU A 518 -14.01 7.88 -10.84
CA LEU A 518 -13.17 9.07 -10.96
C LEU A 518 -13.28 9.96 -9.71
N THR A 519 -14.49 10.19 -9.21
CA THR A 519 -14.70 10.99 -7.99
C THR A 519 -14.02 10.33 -6.78
N ALA A 520 -14.14 9.01 -6.63
CA ALA A 520 -13.49 8.25 -5.57
C ALA A 520 -11.97 8.41 -5.62
N ASN A 521 -11.34 8.27 -6.79
CA ASN A 521 -9.90 8.45 -6.93
C ASN A 521 -9.44 9.89 -6.68
N LEU A 522 -10.17 10.88 -7.22
CA LEU A 522 -9.84 12.29 -7.00
C LEU A 522 -9.93 12.64 -5.51
N LEU A 523 -10.93 12.13 -4.78
CA LEU A 523 -11.05 12.33 -3.34
C LEU A 523 -9.96 11.59 -2.56
N PHE A 524 -9.67 10.33 -2.92
CA PHE A 524 -8.60 9.54 -2.30
C PHE A 524 -7.25 10.25 -2.41
N TRP A 525 -6.84 10.62 -3.63
CA TRP A 525 -5.56 11.27 -3.86
C TRP A 525 -5.52 12.72 -3.38
N ALA A 526 -6.63 13.46 -3.46
CA ALA A 526 -6.73 14.77 -2.81
C ALA A 526 -6.52 14.66 -1.30
N ALA A 527 -7.17 13.70 -0.64
CA ALA A 527 -7.07 13.51 0.79
C ALA A 527 -5.66 13.08 1.21
N TRP A 528 -5.12 12.05 0.55
CA TRP A 528 -3.78 11.53 0.78
C TRP A 528 -2.72 12.62 0.63
N ILE A 529 -2.67 13.29 -0.54
CA ILE A 529 -1.63 14.28 -0.84
C ILE A 529 -1.77 15.50 0.08
N ASN A 530 -2.99 15.97 0.35
CA ASN A 530 -3.16 17.12 1.23
C ASN A 530 -2.78 16.80 2.67
N LEU A 531 -3.08 15.60 3.17
CA LEU A 531 -2.63 15.21 4.50
C LEU A 531 -1.09 15.19 4.55
N GLN A 532 -0.44 14.56 3.57
CA GLN A 532 1.02 14.47 3.52
C GLN A 532 1.69 15.84 3.37
N LEU A 533 1.16 16.73 2.53
CA LEU A 533 1.62 18.11 2.42
C LEU A 533 1.47 18.88 3.74
N GLY A 534 0.36 18.68 4.46
CA GLY A 534 0.16 19.28 5.78
C GLY A 534 1.16 18.75 6.82
N LEU A 535 1.37 17.43 6.88
CA LEU A 535 2.34 16.79 7.77
C LEU A 535 3.78 17.22 7.46
N PHE A 536 4.15 17.25 6.18
CA PHE A 536 5.48 17.67 5.74
C PHE A 536 5.75 19.13 6.12
N ASN A 537 4.78 20.02 5.94
CA ASN A 537 4.91 21.42 6.36
C ASN A 537 4.85 21.62 7.88
N CYS A 538 4.45 20.61 8.68
CA CYS A 538 4.61 20.63 10.12
C CYS A 538 6.02 20.28 10.61
N ILE A 539 6.91 19.77 9.74
CA ILE A 539 8.28 19.42 10.14
C ILE A 539 9.00 20.68 10.66
N PRO A 540 9.59 20.64 11.87
CA PRO A 540 10.21 21.81 12.53
C PRO A 540 11.59 22.18 11.95
N GLY A 541 11.68 22.36 10.63
CA GLY A 541 12.91 22.70 9.91
C GLY A 541 12.70 23.83 8.91
N TYR A 542 13.68 24.71 8.75
CA TYR A 542 13.69 25.72 7.67
C TYR A 542 14.10 25.04 6.35
N PRO A 543 13.45 25.32 5.20
CA PRO A 543 12.56 26.45 4.90
C PRO A 543 11.05 26.26 5.15
N LEU A 544 10.63 25.13 5.70
CA LEU A 544 9.21 24.75 5.87
C LEU A 544 8.48 25.63 6.87
N ASP A 545 7.15 25.66 6.77
CA ASP A 545 6.29 26.45 7.66
C ASP A 545 6.44 26.06 9.13
N GLY A 546 6.62 24.77 9.42
CA GLY A 546 6.80 24.26 10.76
C GLY A 546 8.00 24.90 11.47
N GLY A 547 9.10 25.13 10.76
CA GLY A 547 10.24 25.88 11.31
C GLY A 547 9.89 27.34 11.63
N ARG A 548 9.07 27.99 10.81
CA ARG A 548 8.61 29.39 11.02
C ARG A 548 7.60 29.50 12.16
N ILE A 549 6.68 28.53 12.27
CA ILE A 549 5.71 28.40 13.36
C ILE A 549 6.46 28.14 14.68
N LEU A 550 7.42 27.19 14.69
CA LEU A 550 8.24 26.90 15.86
C LEU A 550 9.01 28.14 16.31
N ARG A 551 9.64 28.86 15.36
CA ARG A 551 10.39 30.08 15.66
C ARG A 551 9.51 31.16 16.29
N THR A 552 8.39 31.50 15.65
CA THR A 552 7.48 32.54 16.19
C THR A 552 6.86 32.13 17.53
N SER A 553 6.59 30.84 17.73
CA SER A 553 6.09 30.30 19.01
C SER A 553 7.17 30.35 20.11
N ALA A 554 8.41 29.98 19.79
CA ALA A 554 9.55 30.11 20.70
C ALA A 554 9.80 31.59 21.06
N GLU A 555 9.73 32.53 20.10
CA GLU A 555 9.82 33.96 20.35
C GLU A 555 8.75 34.42 21.36
N ALA A 556 7.51 33.94 21.22
CA ALA A 556 6.42 34.26 22.13
C ALA A 556 6.69 33.77 23.56
N VAL A 557 7.17 32.53 23.72
CA VAL A 557 7.50 31.95 25.03
C VAL A 557 8.72 32.64 25.66
N VAL A 558 9.83 32.73 24.91
CA VAL A 558 11.10 33.30 25.39
C VAL A 558 10.95 34.78 25.74
N SER A 559 10.07 35.52 25.06
CA SER A 559 9.80 36.92 25.39
C SER A 559 9.23 37.15 26.79
N ARG A 560 8.66 36.11 27.41
CA ARG A 560 8.15 36.14 28.79
C ARG A 560 9.19 35.72 29.83
N LEU A 561 10.36 35.24 29.40
CA LEU A 561 11.41 34.76 30.29
C LEU A 561 12.43 35.87 30.62
N PRO A 562 13.02 35.85 31.83
CA PRO A 562 14.05 36.80 32.25
C PRO A 562 15.44 36.39 31.73
N VAL A 563 15.59 36.32 30.40
CA VAL A 563 16.86 35.99 29.72
C VAL A 563 17.40 37.20 28.97
N ALA A 564 18.72 37.41 29.04
CA ALA A 564 19.39 38.56 28.45
C ALA A 564 19.44 38.51 26.91
N ASP A 565 19.79 37.35 26.35
CA ASP A 565 19.93 37.16 24.89
C ASP A 565 18.82 36.25 24.35
N ARG A 566 17.64 36.85 24.18
CA ARG A 566 16.41 36.14 23.77
C ARG A 566 16.52 35.56 22.36
N ASP A 567 17.12 36.31 21.44
CA ASP A 567 17.26 35.90 20.04
C ASP A 567 18.18 34.69 19.92
N ARG A 568 19.28 34.66 20.68
CA ARG A 568 20.17 33.49 20.73
C ARG A 568 19.47 32.27 21.31
N VAL A 569 18.65 32.44 22.35
CA VAL A 569 17.87 31.31 22.92
C VAL A 569 16.89 30.76 21.90
N VAL A 570 16.12 31.61 21.22
CA VAL A 570 15.20 31.20 20.15
C VAL A 570 15.94 30.48 19.03
N SER A 571 17.05 31.04 18.56
CA SER A 571 17.88 30.43 17.50
C SER A 571 18.43 29.07 17.93
N THR A 572 18.85 28.94 19.19
CA THR A 572 19.40 27.68 19.73
C THR A 572 18.32 26.60 19.79
N ILE A 573 17.12 26.94 20.28
CA ILE A 573 15.99 26.00 20.34
C ILE A 573 15.59 25.56 18.94
N THR A 574 15.33 26.50 18.04
CA THR A 574 14.86 26.22 16.67
C THR A 574 15.88 25.44 15.86
N THR A 575 17.16 25.82 15.94
CA THR A 575 18.24 25.10 15.23
C THR A 575 18.47 23.72 15.84
N GLY A 576 18.46 23.60 17.16
CA GLY A 576 18.63 22.31 17.85
C GLY A 576 17.52 21.32 17.48
N VAL A 577 16.26 21.74 17.53
CA VAL A 577 15.12 20.90 17.12
C VAL A 577 15.22 20.54 15.64
N GLY A 578 15.52 21.50 14.76
CA GLY A 578 15.64 21.26 13.33
C GLY A 578 16.77 20.31 12.96
N LEU A 579 17.95 20.43 13.60
CA LEU A 579 19.09 19.54 13.39
C LEU A 579 18.80 18.12 13.91
N THR A 580 18.21 18.00 15.09
CA THR A 580 17.81 16.68 15.62
C THR A 580 16.78 16.02 14.72
N MET A 581 15.77 16.76 14.25
CA MET A 581 14.77 16.25 13.31
C MET A 581 15.41 15.77 12.00
N LEU A 582 16.33 16.54 11.44
CA LEU A 582 17.07 16.18 10.23
C LEU A 582 17.91 14.92 10.45
N ALA A 583 18.63 14.83 11.57
CA ALA A 583 19.42 13.65 11.92
C ALA A 583 18.53 12.39 12.05
N SER A 584 17.37 12.52 12.71
CA SER A 584 16.39 11.44 12.82
C SER A 584 15.87 10.98 11.46
N LEU A 585 15.58 11.91 10.54
CA LEU A 585 15.12 11.59 9.19
C LEU A 585 16.21 10.89 8.37
N VAL A 586 17.45 11.39 8.42
CA VAL A 586 18.59 10.77 7.73
C VAL A 586 18.80 9.35 8.24
N LEU A 587 18.71 9.14 9.55
CA LEU A 587 18.85 7.82 10.14
C LEU A 587 17.66 6.91 9.79
N LEU A 588 16.45 7.44 9.69
CA LEU A 588 15.28 6.67 9.24
C LEU A 588 15.49 6.10 7.83
N VAL A 589 16.04 6.91 6.92
CA VAL A 589 16.20 6.54 5.51
C VAL A 589 17.46 5.69 5.27
N PHE A 590 18.60 6.11 5.83
CA PHE A 590 19.89 5.50 5.54
C PHE A 590 20.43 4.63 6.68
N GLY A 591 19.84 4.68 7.87
CA GLY A 591 20.26 3.87 9.01
C GLY A 591 20.25 2.36 8.72
N PRO A 592 19.18 1.80 8.11
CA PRO A 592 19.14 0.38 7.76
C PRO A 592 20.30 -0.07 6.86
N ASP A 593 20.68 0.76 5.89
CA ASP A 593 21.77 0.46 4.94
C ASP A 593 23.17 0.75 5.50
N LEU A 594 23.29 1.64 6.50
CA LEU A 594 24.59 2.09 7.05
C LEU A 594 25.00 1.33 8.30
N LEU A 595 24.05 0.72 9.02
CA LEU A 595 24.28 0.09 10.33
C LEU A 595 24.20 -1.44 10.30
N ASN A 596 23.73 -2.02 9.19
CA ASN A 596 23.89 -3.44 8.84
C ASN A 596 25.00 -3.60 7.81
#